data_AF-A0A8J3R554-F1
#
_entry.id   AF-A0A8J3R554-F1
#
_cell.length_a   1.000
_cell.length_b   1.000
_cell.length_c   1.000
_cell.angle_alpha   90.00
_cell.angle_beta   90.00
_cell.angle_gamma   90.00
#
_symmetry.space_group_name_H-M   'P 1'
#
loop_
_entity.id
_entity.type
_entity.pdbx_description
1 polymer ?
#
loop_
_entity_poly.entity_id
_entity_poly.type
_entity_poly.pdbx_seq_one_letter_code
_entity_poly.pdbx_strand_id
1 'polypeptide(L)' 'MPHGMKGLELRRVAVIGVADGIVPAPDAPTPATEDPTARAHAPQRERGLLYVACARASGLLYVSYCGRASPFLPA' A
#
# COMPACT_ATOMS: atom_id res chain seq x y z
N MET A 1 -2.94 26.33 -28.98
CA MET A 1 -2.26 25.63 -27.88
C MET A 1 -3.15 25.68 -26.65
N PRO A 2 -3.87 24.60 -26.29
CA PRO A 2 -4.67 24.57 -25.07
C PRO A 2 -3.76 24.54 -23.85
N HIS A 3 -4.18 25.29 -22.83
CA HIS A 3 -3.47 25.60 -21.60
C HIS A 3 -3.25 24.35 -20.75
N GLY A 4 -2.05 24.25 -20.17
CA GLY A 4 -1.54 23.10 -19.42
C GLY A 4 -2.49 22.63 -18.32
N MET A 5 -3.30 21.63 -18.65
CA MET A 5 -4.04 20.80 -17.72
C MET A 5 -3.45 19.39 -17.78
N LYS A 6 -2.18 19.25 -17.39
CA LYS A 6 -1.58 17.94 -17.11
C LYS A 6 -0.67 18.07 -15.90
N GLY A 7 -0.90 17.22 -14.90
CA GLY A 7 0.08 16.95 -13.85
C GLY A 7 -0.12 17.74 -12.56
N LEU A 8 -1.23 17.51 -11.85
CA LEU A 8 -1.17 17.54 -10.39
C LEU A 8 -0.42 16.28 -9.94
N GLU A 9 0.89 16.26 -10.17
CA GLU A 9 1.75 15.28 -9.51
C GLU A 9 1.61 15.50 -8.00
N LEU A 10 1.35 14.43 -7.26
CA LEU A 10 1.24 14.49 -5.81
C LEU A 10 2.65 14.72 -5.26
N ARG A 11 3.04 15.98 -5.16
CA ARG A 11 4.35 16.41 -4.64
C ARG A 11 4.58 15.93 -3.21
N ARG A 12 3.51 15.77 -2.43
CA ARG A 12 3.55 15.30 -1.05
C ARG A 12 2.43 14.31 -0.81
N VAL A 13 2.74 13.16 -0.23
CA VAL A 13 1.78 12.10 0.10
C VAL A 13 2.03 11.65 1.53
N ALA A 14 0.96 11.42 2.27
CA ALA A 14 1.00 10.79 3.59
C ALA A 14 0.24 9.47 3.53
N VAL A 15 0.91 8.37 3.84
CA VAL A 15 0.34 7.03 3.99
C VAL A 15 0.26 6.72 5.49
N ILE A 16 -0.96 6.67 6.01
CA ILE A 16 -1.23 6.55 7.45
C ILE A 16 -1.78 5.17 7.75
N GLY A 17 -1.38 4.59 8.89
CA GLY A 17 -1.90 3.30 9.34
C GLY A 17 -1.19 2.10 8.72
N VAL A 18 0.09 2.23 8.33
CA VAL A 18 0.91 1.12 7.79
C VAL A 18 1.39 0.23 8.94
N ALA A 19 0.44 -0.38 9.64
CA ALA A 19 0.62 -1.18 10.85
C ALA A 19 0.34 -2.67 10.61
N ASP A 20 0.88 -3.51 11.49
CA ASP A 20 0.57 -4.95 11.55
C ASP A 20 -0.94 -5.17 11.72
N GLY A 21 -1.53 -6.09 10.95
CA GLY A 21 -2.97 -6.33 10.94
C GLY A 21 -3.82 -5.26 10.24
N ILE A 22 -3.19 -4.25 9.65
CA ILE A 22 -3.84 -3.28 8.75
C ILE A 22 -3.24 -3.38 7.34
N VAL A 23 -1.91 -3.50 7.27
CA VAL A 23 -1.15 -3.77 6.05
C VAL A 23 -0.07 -4.81 6.37
N PRO A 24 -0.14 -6.04 5.85
CA PRO A 24 -1.27 -6.59 5.10
C PRO A 24 -2.53 -6.62 5.97
N ALA A 25 -3.69 -6.36 5.36
CA ALA A 25 -4.97 -6.60 5.99
C ALA A 25 -5.09 -8.09 6.29
N PRO A 26 -5.66 -8.47 7.45
CA PRO A 26 -5.96 -9.86 7.71
C PRO A 26 -6.85 -10.36 6.57
N ASP A 27 -6.47 -11.47 5.94
CA ASP A 27 -7.28 -12.15 4.94
C ASP A 27 -8.73 -12.17 5.46
N ALA A 28 -9.63 -11.45 4.78
CA ALA A 28 -11.06 -11.67 4.99
C ALA A 28 -11.28 -13.17 4.78
N PRO A 29 -12.08 -13.88 5.60
CA PRO A 29 -12.10 -15.34 5.64
C PRO A 29 -12.27 -15.89 4.22
N THR A 30 -11.14 -16.26 3.63
CA THR A 30 -11.08 -16.63 2.23
C THR A 30 -11.80 -17.96 2.14
N PRO A 31 -12.87 -18.09 1.34
CA PRO A 31 -13.58 -19.34 1.23
C PRO A 31 -12.58 -20.42 0.83
N ALA A 32 -12.65 -21.60 1.45
CA ALA A 32 -11.71 -22.71 1.26
C ALA A 32 -11.53 -23.15 -0.22
N THR A 33 -12.42 -22.68 -1.10
CA THR A 33 -12.40 -22.81 -2.56
C THR A 33 -11.32 -21.98 -3.25
N GLU A 34 -10.72 -20.98 -2.59
CA GLU A 34 -9.69 -20.17 -3.22
C GLU A 34 -8.38 -20.94 -3.37
N ASP A 35 -7.85 -20.94 -4.60
CA ASP A 35 -6.66 -21.66 -5.01
C ASP A 35 -5.47 -21.37 -4.06
N PRO A 36 -4.73 -22.39 -3.59
CA PRO A 36 -3.62 -22.20 -2.65
C PRO A 36 -2.53 -21.27 -3.21
N THR A 37 -2.38 -21.19 -4.53
CA THR A 37 -1.45 -20.26 -5.20
C THR A 37 -1.94 -18.82 -5.04
N ALA A 38 -3.25 -18.58 -5.15
CA ALA A 38 -3.82 -17.25 -4.98
C ALA A 38 -3.61 -16.70 -3.57
N ARG A 39 -3.74 -17.56 -2.54
CA ARG A 39 -3.42 -17.24 -1.14
C ARG A 39 -1.93 -16.94 -0.94
N ALA A 40 -1.03 -17.72 -1.55
CA ALA A 40 0.41 -17.45 -1.49
C ALA A 40 0.78 -16.08 -2.11
N HIS A 41 -0.02 -15.59 -3.07
CA HIS A 41 0.19 -14.29 -3.72
C HIS A 41 -0.49 -13.09 -3.04
N ALA A 42 -1.42 -13.31 -2.11
CA ALA A 42 -2.09 -12.23 -1.38
C ALA A 42 -1.12 -11.21 -0.74
N PRO A 43 -0.09 -11.62 0.04
CA PRO A 43 0.85 -10.67 0.63
C PRO A 43 1.63 -9.89 -0.43
N GLN A 44 1.94 -10.50 -1.58
CA GLN A 44 2.64 -9.82 -2.67
C GLN A 44 1.75 -8.77 -3.35
N ARG A 45 0.43 -9.02 -3.46
CA ARG A 45 -0.53 -8.03 -3.96
C ARG A 45 -0.61 -6.82 -3.03
N GLU A 46 -0.69 -7.04 -1.73
CA GLU A 46 -0.77 -5.95 -0.75
C GLU A 46 0.52 -5.12 -0.70
N ARG A 47 1.69 -5.74 -0.83
CA ARG A 47 2.95 -5.02 -1.04
C ARG A 47 2.91 -4.16 -2.29
N GLY A 48 2.34 -4.68 -3.38
CA GLY A 48 2.13 -3.94 -4.61
C GLY A 48 1.23 -2.71 -4.42
N LEU A 49 0.13 -2.85 -3.67
CA LEU A 49 -0.76 -1.74 -3.35
C LEU A 49 -0.06 -0.66 -2.50
N LEU A 50 0.67 -1.08 -1.46
CA LEU A 50 1.48 -0.16 -0.65
C LEU A 50 2.52 0.56 -1.51
N TYR A 51 3.21 -0.16 -2.40
CA TYR A 51 4.17 0.41 -3.34
C TYR A 51 3.51 1.47 -4.23
N VAL A 52 2.36 1.16 -4.84
CA VAL A 52 1.64 2.11 -5.70
C VAL A 52 1.23 3.35 -4.91
N ALA A 53 0.77 3.20 -3.67
CA ALA A 53 0.41 4.33 -2.81
C ALA A 53 1.62 5.24 -2.52
N CYS A 54 2.76 4.64 -2.16
CA CYS A 54 4.01 5.34 -1.88
C CYS A 54 4.60 6.00 -3.14
N ALA A 55 4.59 5.31 -4.27
CA ALA A 55 5.16 5.75 -5.55
C ALA A 55 4.39 6.93 -6.18
N ARG A 56 3.22 7.29 -5.65
CA ARG A 56 2.54 8.52 -6.07
C ARG A 56 3.27 9.79 -5.60
N ALA A 57 4.13 9.70 -4.59
CA ALA A 57 4.88 10.83 -4.08
C ALA A 57 6.01 11.22 -5.05
N SER A 58 5.89 12.41 -5.65
CA SER A 58 6.94 13.01 -6.51
C SER A 58 7.98 13.82 -5.70
N GLY A 59 7.76 14.02 -4.40
CA GLY A 59 8.65 14.80 -3.52
C GLY A 59 8.79 14.22 -2.13
N LEU A 60 7.83 14.48 -1.25
CA LEU A 60 7.87 14.02 0.14
C LEU A 60 6.85 12.91 0.37
N LEU A 61 7.30 11.80 0.94
CA LEU A 61 6.47 10.71 1.40
C LEU A 61 6.55 10.64 2.92
N TYR A 62 5.41 10.73 3.59
CA TYR A 62 5.28 10.48 5.02
C TYR A 62 4.57 9.15 5.24
N VAL A 63 5.16 8.26 6.04
CA VAL A 63 4.54 6.99 6.41
C VAL A 63 4.42 6.92 7.92
N SER A 64 3.26 6.53 8.41
CA SER A 64 3.04 6.34 9.85
C SER A 64 2.28 5.06 10.14
N TYR A 65 2.48 4.55 11.35
CA TYR A 65 1.82 3.39 11.90
C TYR A 65 1.52 3.63 13.39
N CYS A 66 0.58 2.87 13.93
CA CYS A 66 0.29 2.85 15.36
C CYS A 66 0.52 1.45 15.92
N GLY A 67 1.08 1.36 17.13
CA GLY A 67 1.43 0.08 17.73
C GLY A 67 2.59 -0.61 17.00
N ARG A 68 2.32 -1.72 16.31
CA ARG A 68 3.34 -2.51 15.61
C ARG A 68 3.41 -2.11 14.14
N ALA A 69 4.63 -1.83 13.66
CA ALA A 69 4.87 -1.53 12.25
C ALA A 69 4.45 -2.69 11.36
N SER A 70 3.96 -2.38 10.16
CA SER A 70 3.72 -3.38 9.13
C SER A 70 5.00 -4.17 8.83
N PRO A 71 4.90 -5.49 8.55
CA PRO A 71 6.05 -6.29 8.10
C PRO A 71 6.62 -5.83 6.74
N PHE A 72 5.93 -4.92 6.03
CA PHE A 72 6.43 -4.34 4.78
C PHE A 72 7.30 -3.10 4.99
N LEU A 73 7.37 -2.56 6.21
CA LEU A 73 8.24 -1.45 6.54
C LEU A 73 9.66 -1.93 6.86
N PRO A 74 10.70 -1.12 6.58
CA PRO A 74 12.05 -1.40 7.02
C PRO A 74 12.14 -1.40 8.56
N ALA A 75 13.04 -2.22 9.09
CA ALA A 75 13.34 -2.32 10.53
C ALA A 75 14.14 -1.11 11.03
#